data_AF-A0A3B3CBB1-F1
#
_entry.id   AF-A0A3B3CBB1-F1
#
_cell.length_a   1.000
_cell.length_b   1.000
_cell.length_c   1.000
_cell.angle_alpha   90.00
_cell.angle_beta   90.00
_cell.angle_gamma   90.00
#
_symmetry.space_group_name_H-M   'P 1'
#
loop_
_entity.id
_entity.type
_entity.pdbx_description
1 polymer ?
#
loop_
_entity_poly.entity_id
_entity_poly.type
_entity_poly.pdbx_seq_one_letter_code
_entity_poly.pdbx_strand_id
1 'polypeptide(L)'
;MKLNPFLTSSHCKAALRTTKAPSHTRRKLMSSLLAVPIRQDDQVQVVHGHYKGEGRLTVHVSIYTSKEAITKLKLEKDRRKILEHKEAVEKMQEY
;
A
#
# COMPACT_ATOMS: atom_id res chain seq x y z
N MET A 1 -12.59 -23.37 -0.98
CA MET A 1 -11.59 -23.62 -2.04
C MET A 1 -11.57 -22.44 -3.01
N LYS A 2 -10.43 -22.10 -3.61
CA LYS A 2 -10.39 -21.11 -4.71
C LYS A 2 -11.00 -21.74 -5.96
N LEU A 3 -11.89 -21.00 -6.64
CA LEU A 3 -12.55 -21.44 -7.88
C LEU A 3 -11.66 -21.27 -9.12
N ASN A 4 -10.63 -20.41 -9.04
CA ASN A 4 -9.75 -20.12 -10.18
C ASN A 4 -8.53 -21.06 -10.22
N PRO A 5 -8.37 -21.88 -11.28
CA PRO A 5 -7.29 -22.87 -11.40
C PRO A 5 -5.90 -22.26 -11.65
N PHE A 6 -5.81 -21.03 -12.16
CA PHE A 6 -4.53 -20.35 -12.41
C PHE A 6 -3.93 -19.69 -11.17
N LEU A 7 -4.68 -19.62 -10.07
CA LEU A 7 -4.25 -19.03 -8.81
C LEU A 7 -3.82 -20.11 -7.82
N THR A 8 -2.54 -20.10 -7.47
CA THR A 8 -1.99 -21.08 -6.52
C THR A 8 -2.54 -20.86 -5.10
N SER A 9 -2.89 -21.94 -4.39
CA SER A 9 -3.24 -21.95 -2.97
C SER A 9 -2.07 -22.31 -2.05
N SER A 10 -0.97 -22.84 -2.59
CA SER A 10 0.18 -23.28 -1.82
C SER A 10 0.88 -22.12 -1.08
N HIS A 11 1.12 -22.28 0.22
CA HIS A 11 1.76 -21.27 1.08
C HIS A 11 3.17 -20.88 0.59
N CYS A 12 3.99 -21.84 0.16
CA CYS A 12 5.35 -21.56 -0.31
C CYS A 12 5.37 -20.64 -1.54
N LYS A 13 4.47 -20.88 -2.52
CA LYS A 13 4.37 -20.02 -3.72
C LYS A 13 3.81 -18.64 -3.39
N ALA A 14 2.92 -18.54 -2.40
CA ALA A 14 2.42 -17.25 -1.91
C ALA A 14 3.52 -16.41 -1.23
N ALA A 15 4.37 -17.03 -0.40
CA ALA A 15 5.50 -16.36 0.23
C ALA A 15 6.56 -15.86 -0.78
N LEU A 16 6.80 -16.63 -1.85
CA LEU A 16 7.71 -16.23 -2.92
C LEU A 16 7.17 -15.07 -3.77
N ARG A 17 5.84 -14.92 -3.85
CA ARG A 17 5.20 -13.88 -4.67
C ARG A 17 5.49 -12.48 -4.15
N THR A 18 5.67 -12.27 -2.84
CA THR A 18 5.99 -10.97 -2.25
C THR A 18 7.48 -10.66 -2.32
N THR A 19 8.32 -11.65 -2.04
CA THR A 19 9.79 -11.51 -1.97
C THR A 19 10.44 -11.35 -3.34
N LYS A 20 9.98 -12.11 -4.34
CA LYS A 20 10.54 -12.09 -5.71
C LYS A 20 9.72 -11.23 -6.69
N ALA A 21 8.83 -10.37 -6.20
CA ALA A 21 7.98 -9.53 -7.05
C ALA A 21 8.79 -8.47 -7.83
N PRO A 22 8.44 -8.22 -9.12
CA PRO A 22 8.87 -7.05 -9.86
C PRO A 22 8.44 -5.73 -9.20
N SER A 23 9.12 -4.63 -9.51
CA SER A 23 8.96 -3.32 -8.84
C SER A 23 7.52 -2.77 -8.88
N HIS A 24 6.85 -2.82 -10.04
CA HIS A 24 5.47 -2.36 -10.18
C HIS A 24 4.49 -3.13 -9.27
N THR A 25 4.68 -4.44 -9.14
CA THR A 25 3.87 -5.30 -8.27
C THR A 25 4.21 -5.05 -6.80
N ARG A 26 5.50 -4.90 -6.47
CA ARG A 26 5.94 -4.59 -5.11
C ARG A 26 5.34 -3.28 -4.61
N ARG A 27 5.24 -2.27 -5.48
CA ARG A 27 4.60 -0.99 -5.17
C ARG A 27 3.12 -1.13 -4.79
N LYS A 28 2.38 -2.05 -5.41
CA LYS A 28 0.98 -2.35 -5.05
C LYS A 28 0.88 -3.16 -3.76
N LEU A 29 1.82 -4.08 -3.52
CA LEU A 29 1.86 -4.90 -2.30
C LEU A 29 2.31 -4.11 -1.07
N MET A 30 3.15 -3.09 -1.27
CA MET A 30 3.66 -2.17 -0.24
C MET A 30 2.88 -0.84 -0.26
N SER A 31 1.57 -0.90 -0.49
CA SER A 31 0.69 0.24 -0.20
C SER A 31 0.32 0.27 1.28
N SER A 32 -0.03 1.45 1.81
CA SER A 32 -0.57 1.58 3.17
C SER A 32 -2.07 1.32 3.21
N LEU A 33 -2.66 1.60 4.38
CA LEU A 33 -4.09 1.49 4.69
C LEU A 33 -4.99 2.29 3.73
N LEU A 34 -4.48 3.38 3.16
CA LEU A 34 -5.05 3.97 1.95
C LEU A 34 -4.40 3.25 0.77
N ALA A 35 -5.17 2.52 -0.03
CA ALA A 35 -4.70 1.63 -1.10
C ALA A 35 -3.86 2.30 -2.22
N VAL A 36 -3.48 3.57 -2.07
CA VAL A 36 -2.59 4.33 -2.96
C VAL A 36 -1.14 4.03 -2.54
N PRO A 37 -0.23 3.78 -3.49
CA PRO A 37 1.17 3.54 -3.15
C PRO A 37 1.80 4.79 -2.51
N ILE A 38 2.54 4.59 -1.42
CA ILE A 38 3.29 5.63 -0.71
C ILE A 38 4.48 6.07 -1.58
N ARG A 39 4.79 7.37 -1.53
CA ARG A 39 5.94 8.00 -2.17
C ARG A 39 6.77 8.74 -1.12
N GLN A 40 8.02 9.05 -1.45
CA GLN A 40 8.95 9.73 -0.53
C GLN A 40 8.45 11.10 -0.05
N ASP A 41 7.69 11.80 -0.88
CA ASP A 41 7.19 13.14 -0.56
C ASP A 41 5.90 13.14 0.28
N ASP A 42 5.39 11.97 0.68
CA ASP A 42 4.19 11.89 1.50
C ASP A 42 4.50 12.02 2.98
N GLN A 43 3.62 12.72 3.69
CA GLN A 43 3.65 12.74 5.15
C GLN A 43 2.91 11.52 5.66
N VAL A 44 3.58 10.72 6.48
CA VAL A 44 3.05 9.49 7.07
C VAL A 44 3.14 9.55 8.59
N GLN A 45 2.21 8.88 9.26
CA GLN A 45 2.23 8.66 10.69
C GLN A 45 2.11 7.17 10.98
N VAL A 46 2.89 6.68 11.94
CA VAL A 46 2.84 5.27 12.36
C VAL A 46 1.58 5.05 13.21
N VAL A 47 0.75 4.08 12.81
CA VAL A 47 -0.51 3.71 13.49
C VAL A 47 -0.32 2.53 14.45
N HIS A 48 0.63 1.64 14.13
CA HIS A 48 0.85 0.40 14.88
C HIS A 48 2.33 0.21 15.25
N GLY A 49 2.59 -0.26 16.47
CA GLY A 49 3.93 -0.58 16.99
C GLY A 49 4.47 0.46 17.96
N HIS A 50 5.74 0.29 18.35
CA HIS A 50 6.39 1.10 19.38
C HIS A 50 6.47 2.60 19.03
N TYR A 51 6.64 2.92 17.74
CA TYR A 51 6.76 4.29 17.25
C TYR A 51 5.41 4.98 16.97
N LYS A 52 4.30 4.44 17.51
CA LYS A 52 2.95 4.98 17.27
C LYS A 52 2.83 6.40 17.82
N GLY A 53 2.36 7.33 16.99
CA GLY A 53 2.14 8.73 17.39
C GLY A 53 3.39 9.60 17.32
N GLU A 54 4.56 9.03 17.03
CA GLU A 54 5.78 9.79 16.79
C GLU A 54 5.74 10.41 15.39
N GLY A 55 5.91 11.72 15.30
CA GLY A 55 5.84 12.45 14.03
C GLY A 55 7.13 12.42 13.23
N ARG A 56 8.27 12.71 13.87
CA ARG A 56 9.59 12.77 13.22
C ARG A 56 10.61 12.01 14.05
N LEU A 57 11.05 10.87 13.53
CA LEU A 57 12.16 10.11 14.11
C LEU A 57 13.47 10.85 13.84
N THR A 58 14.35 10.92 14.84
CA THR A 58 15.69 11.53 14.72
C THR A 58 16.65 10.67 13.89
N VAL A 59 16.39 9.37 13.79
CA VAL A 59 17.16 8.39 13.02
C VAL A 59 16.24 7.67 12.04
N HIS A 60 16.77 7.30 10.87
CA HIS A 60 16.01 6.57 9.87
C HIS A 60 15.73 5.12 10.32
N VAL A 61 14.47 4.82 10.65
CA VAL A 61 14.02 3.47 11.01
C VAL A 61 13.27 2.86 9.83
N SER A 62 13.59 1.62 9.47
CA SER A 62 12.87 0.88 8.43
C SER A 62 11.55 0.34 8.96
N ILE A 63 10.44 0.96 8.56
CA ILE A 63 9.08 0.57 8.93
C ILE A 63 8.34 0.05 7.69
N TYR A 64 7.50 -0.97 7.88
CA TYR A 64 6.63 -1.47 6.83
C TYR A 64 5.44 -0.53 6.63
N THR A 65 5.16 -0.22 5.37
CA THR A 65 4.10 0.70 4.91
C THR A 65 2.69 0.32 5.40
N SER A 66 2.44 -0.95 5.72
CA SER A 66 1.16 -1.40 6.28
C SER A 66 0.90 -0.96 7.72
N LYS A 67 1.95 -0.55 8.45
CA LYS A 67 1.84 -0.02 9.82
C LYS A 67 1.65 1.49 9.86
N GLU A 68 1.71 2.15 8.71
CA GLU A 68 1.64 3.59 8.55
C GLU A 68 0.30 4.01 7.95
N ALA A 69 -0.20 5.17 8.37
CA ALA A 69 -1.28 5.90 7.71
C ALA A 69 -0.73 7.17 7.07
N ILE A 70 -1.23 7.49 5.89
CA ILE A 70 -0.85 8.72 5.19
C ILE A 70 -1.66 9.87 5.79
N THR A 71 -0.99 10.95 6.19
CA THR A 71 -1.63 12.15 6.76
C THR A 71 -1.76 13.26 5.74
N LYS A 72 -0.76 13.46 4.86
CA LYS A 72 -0.82 14.40 3.73
C LYS A 72 -0.24 13.77 2.48
N LEU A 73 -1.00 13.85 1.39
CA LEU A 73 -0.60 13.36 0.07
C LEU A 73 -0.04 14.50 -0.78
N LYS A 74 1.11 14.29 -1.42
CA LYS A 74 1.54 15.16 -2.53
C LYS A 74 0.77 14.79 -3.80
N LEU A 75 0.08 15.76 -4.40
CA LEU A 75 -0.79 15.54 -5.57
C LEU A 75 -0.07 15.87 -6.88
N GLU A 76 0.18 14.83 -7.67
CA GLU A 76 0.73 14.92 -9.03
C GLU A 76 -0.27 14.36 -10.06
N LYS A 77 -0.04 14.62 -11.36
CA LYS A 77 -0.92 14.19 -12.46
C LYS A 77 -1.27 12.71 -12.39
N ASP A 78 -0.28 11.82 -12.21
CA ASP A 78 -0.52 10.38 -12.17
C ASP A 78 -1.25 9.93 -10.91
N ARG A 79 -1.08 10.66 -9.81
CA ARG A 79 -1.75 10.33 -8.55
C ARG A 79 -3.22 10.70 -8.58
N ARG A 80 -3.56 11.84 -9.18
CA ARG A 80 -4.95 12.25 -9.41
C ARG A 80 -5.69 11.21 -10.25
N LYS A 81 -5.08 10.74 -11.34
CA LYS A 81 -5.66 9.65 -12.16
C LYS A 81 -5.96 8.38 -11.37
N ILE A 82 -5.07 7.99 -10.45
CA ILE A 82 -5.28 6.80 -9.60
C ILE A 82 -6.44 7.01 -8.61
N LEU A 83 -6.56 8.23 -8.05
CA LEU A 83 -7.66 8.57 -7.14
C LEU A 83 -9.00 8.61 -7.88
N GLU A 84 -9.07 9.33 -9.01
CA GLU A 84 -10.26 9.41 -9.86
C GLU A 84 -10.73 8.02 -10.31
N HIS A 85 -9.81 7.14 -10.72
CA HIS A 85 -10.16 5.78 -11.11
C HIS A 85 -10.72 4.96 -9.93
N LYS A 86 -10.19 5.14 -8.72
CA LYS A 86 -10.69 4.45 -7.53
C LYS A 86 -12.05 4.95 -7.09
N GLU A 87 -12.22 6.26 -7.05
CA GLU A 87 -13.51 6.88 -6.76
C GLU A 87 -14.59 6.42 -7.75
N ALA A 88 -14.23 6.27 -9.03
CA ALA A 88 -15.14 5.71 -10.03
C ALA A 88 -15.48 4.24 -9.76
N VAL A 89 -14.50 3.42 -9.35
CA VAL A 89 -14.73 2.00 -8.99
C VAL A 89 -15.61 1.88 -7.74
N GLU A 90 -15.37 2.69 -6.71
CA GLU A 90 -16.16 2.69 -5.48
C GLU A 90 -17.62 3.08 -5.75
N LYS A 91 -17.85 4.13 -6.55
CA LYS A 91 -19.21 4.53 -6.96
C LYS A 91 -19.93 3.44 -7.73
N MET A 92 -19.24 2.67 -8.58
CA MET A 92 -19.83 1.55 -9.33
C MET A 92 -20.19 0.35 -8.44
N GLN A 93 -19.61 0.25 -7.24
CA GLN A 93 -19.94 -0.81 -6.26
C GLN A 93 -21.10 -0.41 -5.35
N GLU A 94 -21.44 0.87 -5.27
CA GLU A 94 -22.58 1.39 -4.51
C GLU A 94 -23.92 1.33 -5.28
N TYR A 95 -23.88 1.04 -6.58
CA TYR A 95 -25.04 0.72 -7.44
C TYR A 95 -25.27 -0.79 -7.55
#